data_AF-A0A7W0ZG13-F1
#
_entry.id   AF-A0A7W0ZG13-F1
#
_cell.length_a   1.000
_cell.length_b   1.000
_cell.length_c   1.000
_cell.angle_alpha   90.00
_cell.angle_beta   90.00
_cell.angle_gamma   90.00
#
_symmetry.space_group_name_H-M   'P 1'
#
loop_
_entity.id
_entity.type
_entity.pdbx_description
1 polymer ?
#
loop_
_entity_poly.entity_id
_entity_poly.type
_entity_poly.pdbx_seq_one_letter_code
_entity_poly.pdbx_strand_id
1 'polypeptide(L)' 'LFGNEPALEVVHGGLECAVIGDKLPGVEMISLGPEIVGPHAPGERLSIPATQRFYRLLSTLLDDLSS' A
#
# COMPACT_ATOMS: atom_id res chain seq x y z
N LEU A 1 7.48 -13.83 0.50
CA LEU A 1 6.07 -14.10 0.84
C LEU A 1 5.23 -14.68 -0.32
N PHE A 2 5.28 -14.12 -1.55
CA PHE A 2 4.34 -14.48 -2.64
C PHE A 2 4.98 -15.10 -3.90
N GLY A 3 6.27 -15.45 -3.86
CA GLY A 3 6.96 -16.13 -4.96
C GLY A 3 7.19 -15.29 -6.22
N ASN A 4 6.87 -13.99 -6.21
CA ASN A 4 7.07 -13.04 -7.30
C ASN A 4 7.59 -11.72 -6.73
N GLU A 5 8.34 -10.96 -7.54
CA GLU A 5 8.76 -9.61 -7.18
C GLU A 5 7.57 -8.63 -7.26
N PRO A 6 7.44 -7.70 -6.29
CA PRO A 6 6.43 -6.66 -6.36
C PRO A 6 6.80 -5.61 -7.43
N ALA A 7 5.79 -5.06 -8.09
CA ALA A 7 5.99 -3.90 -8.95
C ALA A 7 6.27 -2.65 -8.09
N LEU A 8 7.30 -1.88 -8.45
CA LEU A 8 7.58 -0.56 -7.86
C LEU A 8 7.10 0.50 -8.84
N GLU A 9 6.08 1.26 -8.44
CA GLU A 9 5.40 2.19 -9.32
C GLU A 9 5.24 3.57 -8.68
N VAL A 10 5.09 4.59 -9.54
CA VAL A 10 4.66 5.93 -9.15
C VAL A 10 3.29 6.16 -9.78
N VAL A 11 2.35 6.66 -8.99
CA VAL A 11 1.00 6.97 -9.47
C VAL A 11 0.88 8.45 -9.86
N HIS A 12 0.15 8.75 -10.94
CA HIS A 12 -0.28 10.10 -11.24
C HIS A 12 -1.53 10.47 -10.43
N GLY A 13 -1.37 10.55 -9.12
CA GLY A 13 -2.42 10.86 -8.15
C GLY A 13 -1.85 11.44 -6.86
N GLY A 14 -2.67 12.18 -6.12
CA GLY A 14 -2.27 12.72 -4.82
C GLY A 14 -2.24 11.62 -3.75
N LEU A 15 -1.11 11.48 -3.06
CA LEU A 15 -0.98 10.63 -1.86
C LEU A 15 -0.53 11.49 -0.69
N GLU A 16 -1.06 11.20 0.49
CA GLU A 16 -0.71 11.89 1.73
C GLU A 16 0.77 11.70 2.08
N CYS A 17 1.41 10.61 1.63
CA CYS A 17 2.85 10.38 1.81
C CYS A 17 3.70 11.57 1.33
N ALA A 18 3.32 12.23 0.21
CA ALA A 18 4.05 13.40 -0.28
C ALA A 18 3.96 14.58 0.70
N VAL A 19 2.77 14.81 1.28
CA VAL A 19 2.53 15.89 2.24
C VAL A 19 3.18 15.59 3.59
N ILE A 20 3.09 14.33 4.05
CA ILE A 20 3.69 13.89 5.31
C ILE A 20 5.22 13.99 5.24
N GLY A 21 5.83 13.55 4.13
CA GLY A 21 7.27 13.63 3.92
C GLY A 21 7.83 15.06 3.89
N ASP A 22 7.05 16.01 3.35
CA ASP A 22 7.39 17.43 3.39
C ASP A 22 7.44 17.97 4.84
N LYS A 23 6.54 17.48 5.70
CA LYS A 23 6.46 17.92 7.10
C LYS A 23 7.40 17.19 8.05
N LEU A 24 7.78 15.96 7.72
CA LEU A 24 8.58 15.11 8.58
C LEU A 24 9.87 14.68 7.87
N PRO A 25 10.90 15.54 7.84
CA PRO A 25 12.13 15.26 7.11
C PRO A 25 12.85 14.03 7.70
N GLY A 26 13.41 13.20 6.83
CA GLY A 26 14.18 12.01 7.21
C GLY A 26 13.35 10.75 7.46
N VAL A 27 12.03 10.78 7.22
CA VAL A 27 11.19 9.58 7.27
C VAL A 27 11.23 8.80 5.96
N GLU A 28 11.47 7.49 6.03
CA GLU A 28 11.33 6.59 4.89
C GLU A 28 9.87 6.09 4.82
N MET A 29 9.27 6.14 3.63
CA MET A 29 7.86 5.82 3.46
C MET A 29 7.62 4.97 2.21
N ILE A 30 6.64 4.09 2.34
CA ILE A 30 6.08 3.31 1.24
C ILE A 30 4.55 3.40 1.30
N SER A 31 3.89 3.34 0.13
CA SER A 31 2.44 3.22 0.02
C SER A 31 2.13 1.85 -0.59
N LEU A 32 1.26 1.08 0.06
CA LEU A 32 0.80 -0.22 -0.40
C LEU A 32 -0.65 -0.45 0.02
N GLY A 33 -1.39 -1.23 -0.77
CA GLY A 33 -2.79 -1.52 -0.51
C GLY A 33 -3.32 -2.66 -1.38
N PRO A 34 -4.53 -3.15 -1.09
CA PRO A 34 -5.21 -4.11 -1.95
C PRO A 34 -5.73 -3.45 -3.23
N GLU A 35 -6.09 -4.28 -4.20
CA GLU A 35 -6.73 -3.82 -5.44
C GLU A 35 -8.16 -3.30 -5.15
N ILE A 36 -8.38 -2.04 -5.51
CA ILE A 36 -9.67 -1.35 -5.48
C ILE A 36 -9.99 -0.88 -6.90
N VAL A 37 -11.22 -1.10 -7.37
CA VAL A 37 -11.65 -0.71 -8.70
C VAL A 37 -12.75 0.33 -8.61
N GLY A 38 -12.57 1.43 -9.34
CA GLY A 38 -13.50 2.55 -9.40
C GLY A 38 -13.67 3.30 -8.07
N PRO A 39 -12.59 3.62 -7.33
CA PRO A 39 -12.72 4.38 -6.09
C PRO A 39 -13.45 5.71 -6.35
N HIS A 40 -14.33 6.10 -5.43
CA HIS A 40 -15.15 7.32 -5.49
C HIS A 40 -16.28 7.31 -6.54
N ALA A 41 -16.61 6.16 -7.13
CA ALA A 41 -17.69 6.04 -8.11
C ALA A 41 -18.73 4.98 -7.70
N PRO A 42 -20.00 5.10 -8.12
CA PRO A 42 -20.95 4.00 -7.99
C PRO A 42 -20.40 2.72 -8.63
N GLY A 43 -20.38 1.62 -7.88
CA GLY A 43 -19.73 0.37 -8.31
C GLY A 43 -18.27 0.23 -7.88
N GLU A 44 -17.78 1.12 -7.01
CA GLU A 44 -16.55 0.92 -6.23
C GLU A 44 -16.57 -0.45 -5.57
N ARG A 45 -15.47 -1.20 -5.74
CA ARG A 45 -15.34 -2.54 -5.17
C ARG A 45 -13.90 -2.87 -4.80
N LEU A 46 -13.78 -3.73 -3.80
CA LEU A 46 -12.52 -4.21 -3.25
C LEU A 46 -12.35 -5.70 -3.57
N SER A 47 -11.13 -6.11 -3.96
CA SER A 47 -10.79 -7.51 -4.20
C SER A 47 -10.50 -8.25 -2.90
N ILE A 48 -11.41 -9.12 -2.45
CA ILE A 48 -11.24 -9.93 -1.22
C ILE A 48 -9.91 -10.72 -1.21
N PRO A 49 -9.54 -11.44 -2.31
CA PRO A 49 -8.26 -12.14 -2.34
C PRO A 49 -7.05 -11.19 -2.26
N ALA A 50 -7.13 -9.99 -2.84
CA ALA A 50 -6.07 -8.98 -2.73
C ALA A 50 -5.96 -8.44 -1.30
N THR A 51 -7.07 -8.21 -0.62
CA THR A 51 -7.10 -7.79 0.79
C THR A 51 -6.44 -8.81 1.70
N GLN A 52 -6.68 -10.11 1.49
CA GLN A 52 -6.00 -11.16 2.25
C GLN A 52 -4.49 -11.17 2.01
N ARG A 53 -4.03 -10.96 0.77
CA ARG A 53 -2.59 -10.83 0.46
C ARG A 53 -2.00 -9.58 1.11
N PHE A 54 -2.67 -8.44 1.00
CA PHE A 54 -2.26 -7.18 1.64
C PHE A 54 -2.09 -7.36 3.14
N TYR A 55 -3.07 -7.95 3.82
CA TYR A 55 -2.99 -8.19 5.26
C TYR A 55 -1.77 -9.05 5.63
N ARG A 56 -1.56 -10.16 4.91
CA ARG A 56 -0.39 -11.01 5.13
C ARG A 56 0.92 -10.27 4.94
N LEU A 57 1.01 -9.43 3.90
CA LEU A 57 2.20 -8.61 3.65
C LEU A 57 2.44 -7.62 4.78
N LEU A 58 1.40 -6.90 5.20
CA LEU A 58 1.49 -5.91 6.26
C LEU A 58 1.90 -6.56 7.59
N SER A 59 1.28 -7.68 7.97
CA SER A 59 1.63 -8.38 9.20
C SER A 59 3.06 -8.88 9.20
N THR A 60 3.53 -9.50 8.11
CA THR A 60 4.92 -9.96 7.99
C THR A 60 5.91 -8.78 8.02
N LEU A 61 5.62 -7.68 7.33
CA LEU A 61 6.47 -6.49 7.35
C LEU A 61 6.60 -5.92 8.76
N LEU A 62 5.49 -5.83 9.51
CA LEU A 62 5.51 -5.33 10.88
C LEU A 62 6.28 -6.26 11.82
N ASP A 63 6.10 -7.58 11.68
CA ASP A 63 6.83 -8.59 12.46
C ASP A 63 8.35 -8.47 12.22
N ASP A 64 8.76 -8.41 10.96
CA ASP A 64 10.15 -8.26 10.53
C ASP A 64 10.77 -6.93 11.01
N LEU A 65 10.02 -5.83 11.06
CA LEU A 65 10.50 -4.51 11.51
C LEU A 65 10.49 -4.33 13.04
N SER A 66 9.67 -5.11 13.75
CA SER A 66 9.50 -5.00 15.20
C SER A 66 10.48 -5.86 16.00
N SER A 67 11.24 -6.71 15.31
CA SER A 67 12.28 -7.60 15.87
C SER A 67 13.66 -6.95 15.83
#